data_AF-A0A352Z1A8-F1
#
_entry.id   AF-A0A352Z1A8-F1
#
_cell.length_a   1.000
_cell.length_b   1.000
_cell.length_c   1.000
_cell.angle_alpha   90.00
_cell.angle_beta   90.00
_cell.angle_gamma   90.00
#
_symmetry.space_group_name_H-M   'P 1'
#
loop_
_entity.id
_entity.type
_entity.pdbx_description
1 polymer ?
#
loop_
_entity_poly.entity_id
_entity_poly.type
_entity_poly.pdbx_seq_one_letter_code
_entity_poly.pdbx_strand_id
1 'polypeptide(L)'
;MTLFTRTTKNLIIKIDEFFDNVELGILVFREGIKSYITKNQTDFDRHLLKVDVLESNADKLQRAIENDMITNSILPQHREEVTRLIDELDEIIDSVKSSLNDFNIELPEIPESLNEPILSLVEASASSAEELIPAARAYFKAPYTVREKLLKVYYFETETDKISKGIKKQIFQKMPELDLAHKAHLRYILHHIENISDIAQKAADLLAAMSVKIIT
;
A
#
# COMPACT_ATOMS: atom_id res chain seq x y z
N MET A 1 -26.74 -0.82 22.59
CA MET A 1 -26.68 -2.29 22.41
C MET A 1 -28.08 -2.71 21.98
N THR A 2 -28.41 -3.01 20.72
CA THR A 2 -27.84 -4.04 19.81
C THR A 2 -28.13 -3.56 18.38
N LEU A 3 -27.12 -3.13 17.62
CA LEU A 3 -27.33 -2.40 16.35
C LEU A 3 -26.61 -3.04 15.15
N PHE A 4 -26.43 -4.36 15.18
CA PHE A 4 -25.90 -5.09 14.02
C PHE A 4 -27.00 -5.96 13.42
N THR A 5 -27.73 -5.39 12.47
CA THR A 5 -28.55 -6.19 11.54
C THR A 5 -27.65 -7.17 10.78
N ARG A 6 -28.17 -8.30 10.27
CA ARG A 6 -27.40 -9.29 9.48
C ARG A 6 -26.60 -8.61 8.35
N THR A 7 -27.17 -7.57 7.77
CA THR A 7 -26.61 -6.77 6.69
C THR A 7 -25.36 -5.99 7.11
N THR A 8 -25.34 -5.40 8.31
CA THR A 8 -24.15 -4.72 8.85
C THR A 8 -23.01 -5.70 9.12
N LYS A 9 -23.31 -6.93 9.55
CA LYS A 9 -22.29 -7.98 9.73
C LYS A 9 -21.66 -8.38 8.40
N ASN A 10 -22.46 -8.54 7.35
CA ASN A 10 -21.95 -8.86 6.01
C ASN A 10 -21.04 -7.76 5.47
N LEU A 11 -21.38 -6.48 5.69
CA LEU A 11 -20.52 -5.36 5.29
C LEU A 11 -19.15 -5.41 5.98
N ILE A 12 -19.13 -5.66 7.29
CA ILE A 12 -17.87 -5.77 8.05
C ILE A 12 -17.00 -6.91 7.52
N ILE A 13 -17.59 -8.05 7.17
CA ILE A 13 -16.86 -9.18 6.58
C ILE A 13 -16.22 -8.77 5.25
N LYS A 14 -16.97 -8.10 4.36
CA LYS A 14 -16.42 -7.60 3.09
C LYS A 14 -15.28 -6.60 3.28
N ILE A 15 -15.40 -5.70 4.26
CA ILE A 15 -14.34 -4.74 4.60
C ILE A 15 -13.09 -5.47 5.12
N ASP A 16 -13.27 -6.45 6.02
CA ASP A 16 -12.14 -7.23 6.52
C ASP A 16 -11.48 -8.06 5.40
N GLU A 17 -12.25 -8.65 4.47
CA GLU A 17 -11.74 -9.35 3.28
C GLU A 17 -11.02 -8.39 2.31
N PHE A 18 -11.50 -7.16 2.15
CA PHE A 18 -10.85 -6.14 1.34
C PHE A 18 -9.47 -5.82 1.92
N PHE A 19 -9.39 -5.56 3.23
CA PHE A 19 -8.12 -5.36 3.92
C PHE A 19 -7.18 -6.55 3.82
N ASP A 20 -7.69 -7.79 3.89
CA ASP A 20 -6.87 -8.98 3.69
C ASP A 20 -6.22 -9.00 2.28
N ASN A 21 -6.96 -8.59 1.24
CA ASN A 21 -6.41 -8.54 -0.12
C ASN A 21 -5.33 -7.47 -0.25
N VAL A 22 -5.54 -6.27 0.30
CA VAL A 22 -4.54 -5.19 0.31
C VAL A 22 -3.28 -5.62 1.07
N GLU A 23 -3.43 -6.17 2.27
CA GLU A 23 -2.32 -6.65 3.12
C GLU A 23 -1.51 -7.74 2.41
N LEU A 24 -2.18 -8.75 1.84
CA LEU A 24 -1.52 -9.79 1.05
C LEU A 24 -0.86 -9.22 -0.22
N GLY A 25 -1.45 -8.20 -0.85
CA GLY A 25 -0.90 -7.52 -2.01
C GLY A 25 0.45 -6.89 -1.68
N ILE A 26 0.56 -6.18 -0.55
CA ILE A 26 1.80 -5.57 -0.08
C ILE A 26 2.88 -6.63 0.19
N LEU A 27 2.52 -7.77 0.81
CA LEU A 27 3.45 -8.88 1.01
C LEU A 27 3.96 -9.46 -0.31
N VAL A 28 3.06 -9.64 -1.28
CA VAL A 28 3.39 -10.13 -2.62
C VAL A 28 4.27 -9.15 -3.38
N PHE A 29 4.05 -7.85 -3.25
CA PHE A 29 4.90 -6.80 -3.80
C PHE A 29 6.35 -6.94 -3.32
N ARG A 30 6.53 -7.04 -2.00
CA ARG A 30 7.86 -7.18 -1.39
C ARG A 30 8.60 -8.41 -1.92
N GLU A 31 7.96 -9.57 -1.92
CA GLU A 31 8.59 -10.80 -2.44
C GLU A 31 8.75 -10.78 -3.97
N GLY A 32 7.87 -10.06 -4.69
CA GLY A 32 7.98 -9.80 -6.12
C GLY A 32 9.26 -9.03 -6.45
N ILE A 33 9.44 -7.82 -5.90
CA ILE A 33 10.65 -7.02 -6.16
C ILE A 33 11.92 -7.77 -5.73
N LYS A 34 11.87 -8.51 -4.62
CA LYS A 34 12.99 -9.36 -4.18
C LYS A 34 13.30 -10.48 -5.18
N SER A 35 12.29 -11.14 -5.73
CA SER A 35 12.46 -12.16 -6.76
C SER A 35 13.08 -11.57 -8.03
N TYR A 36 12.66 -10.37 -8.42
CA TYR A 36 13.26 -9.64 -9.54
C TYR A 36 14.75 -9.34 -9.31
N ILE A 37 15.10 -8.73 -8.17
CA ILE A 37 16.47 -8.35 -7.82
C ILE A 37 17.39 -9.58 -7.71
N THR A 38 16.87 -10.69 -7.20
CA THR A 38 17.61 -11.97 -7.09
C THR A 38 17.62 -12.79 -8.39
N LYS A 39 17.07 -12.26 -9.49
CA LYS A 39 17.00 -12.88 -10.82
C LYS A 39 16.23 -14.21 -10.84
N ASN A 40 15.25 -14.35 -9.94
CA ASN A 40 14.34 -15.51 -9.89
C ASN A 40 13.03 -15.20 -10.64
N GLN A 41 13.08 -15.28 -11.97
CA GLN A 41 11.96 -14.91 -12.84
C GLN A 41 10.71 -15.76 -12.58
N THR A 42 10.86 -17.06 -12.32
CA THR A 42 9.72 -17.97 -12.08
C THR A 42 8.89 -17.53 -10.87
N ASP A 43 9.56 -17.13 -9.78
CA ASP A 43 8.87 -16.64 -8.60
C ASP A 43 8.30 -15.24 -8.84
N PHE A 44 9.02 -14.37 -9.56
CA PHE A 44 8.51 -13.04 -9.95
C PHE A 44 7.20 -13.14 -10.74
N ASP A 45 7.15 -13.97 -11.79
CA ASP A 45 5.95 -14.18 -12.61
C ASP A 45 4.78 -14.71 -11.77
N ARG A 46 5.06 -15.61 -10.81
CA ARG A 46 4.06 -16.10 -9.86
C ARG A 46 3.52 -14.98 -8.97
N HIS A 47 4.39 -14.10 -8.48
CA HIS A 47 3.99 -12.94 -7.68
C HIS A 47 3.16 -11.94 -8.50
N LEU A 48 3.51 -11.72 -9.76
CA LEU A 48 2.76 -10.87 -10.69
C LEU A 48 1.32 -11.38 -10.91
N LEU A 49 1.16 -12.67 -11.23
CA LEU A 49 -0.17 -13.28 -11.36
C LEU A 49 -0.97 -13.22 -10.05
N LYS A 50 -0.28 -13.35 -8.91
CA LYS A 50 -0.93 -13.32 -7.60
C LYS A 50 -1.44 -11.91 -7.28
N VAL A 51 -0.66 -10.85 -7.58
CA VAL A 51 -1.09 -9.47 -7.31
C VAL A 51 -2.30 -9.09 -8.16
N ASP A 52 -2.35 -9.53 -9.44
CA ASP A 52 -3.49 -9.28 -10.32
C ASP A 52 -4.80 -9.88 -9.77
N VAL A 53 -4.72 -11.08 -9.17
CA VAL A 53 -5.89 -11.72 -8.55
C VAL A 53 -6.32 -10.98 -7.28
N LEU A 54 -5.36 -10.52 -6.47
CA LEU A 54 -5.65 -9.80 -5.22
C LEU A 54 -6.27 -8.44 -5.51
N GLU A 55 -5.70 -7.66 -6.42
CA GLU A 55 -6.25 -6.37 -6.86
C GLU A 55 -7.65 -6.54 -7.43
N SER A 56 -7.85 -7.49 -8.36
CA SER A 56 -9.17 -7.72 -8.95
C SER A 56 -10.22 -8.15 -7.93
N ASN A 57 -9.82 -8.73 -6.79
CA ASN A 57 -10.73 -9.06 -5.70
C ASN A 57 -11.00 -7.83 -4.81
N ALA A 58 -9.98 -7.04 -4.48
CA ALA A 58 -10.12 -5.78 -3.73
C ALA A 58 -11.08 -4.83 -4.46
N ASP A 59 -10.87 -4.65 -5.75
CA ASP A 59 -11.66 -3.81 -6.67
C ASP A 59 -13.14 -4.24 -6.73
N LYS A 60 -13.41 -5.56 -6.73
CA LYS A 60 -14.79 -6.10 -6.59
C LYS A 60 -15.39 -5.84 -5.21
N LEU A 61 -14.59 -5.96 -4.15
CA LEU A 61 -15.03 -5.76 -2.77
C LEU A 61 -15.34 -4.29 -2.49
N GLN A 62 -14.51 -3.35 -2.94
CA GLN A 62 -14.76 -1.90 -2.87
C GLN A 62 -16.14 -1.58 -3.44
N ARG A 63 -16.39 -1.94 -4.71
CA ARG A 63 -17.70 -1.73 -5.36
C ARG A 63 -18.85 -2.38 -4.60
N ALA A 64 -18.64 -3.57 -4.02
CA ALA A 64 -19.67 -4.25 -3.25
C ALA A 64 -19.94 -3.56 -1.89
N ILE A 65 -18.91 -3.02 -1.24
CA ILE A 65 -19.00 -2.26 0.02
C ILE A 65 -19.79 -0.97 -0.22
N GLU A 66 -19.43 -0.20 -1.24
CA GLU A 66 -20.14 1.03 -1.62
C GLU A 66 -21.62 0.79 -1.89
N ASN A 67 -21.92 -0.22 -2.72
CA ASN A 67 -23.29 -0.60 -3.07
C ASN A 67 -24.09 -1.02 -1.84
N ASP A 68 -23.50 -1.78 -0.92
CA ASP A 68 -24.16 -2.19 0.33
C ASP A 68 -24.45 -0.99 1.23
N MET A 69 -23.51 -0.03 1.35
CA MET A 69 -23.71 1.20 2.13
C MET A 69 -24.86 2.05 1.58
N ILE A 70 -25.00 2.13 0.25
CA ILE A 70 -26.07 2.87 -0.42
C ILE A 70 -27.41 2.15 -0.24
N THR A 71 -27.50 0.89 -0.65
CA THR A 71 -28.76 0.13 -0.74
C THR A 71 -29.38 -0.16 0.61
N ASN A 72 -28.55 -0.43 1.63
CA ASN A 72 -29.02 -0.82 2.96
C ASN A 72 -28.99 0.33 3.97
N SER A 73 -28.69 1.55 3.53
CA SER A 73 -28.57 2.74 4.40
C SER A 73 -27.65 2.52 5.61
N ILE A 74 -26.54 1.81 5.41
CA ILE A 74 -25.55 1.55 6.46
C ILE A 74 -24.63 2.78 6.58
N LEU A 75 -24.32 3.18 7.82
CA LEU A 75 -23.42 4.30 8.15
C LEU A 75 -23.73 5.61 7.39
N PRO A 76 -24.98 6.08 7.30
CA PRO A 76 -25.35 7.19 6.42
C PRO A 76 -24.62 8.50 6.74
N GLN A 77 -24.24 8.72 8.01
CA GLN A 77 -23.50 9.91 8.46
C GLN A 77 -21.99 9.84 8.19
N HIS A 78 -21.44 8.62 8.04
CA HIS A 78 -20.00 8.39 7.85
C HIS A 78 -19.68 7.84 6.46
N ARG A 79 -20.68 7.69 5.58
CA ARG A 79 -20.56 7.03 4.28
C ARG A 79 -19.46 7.65 3.43
N GLU A 80 -19.45 8.98 3.34
CA GLU A 80 -18.44 9.70 2.55
C GLU A 80 -17.02 9.44 3.07
N GLU A 81 -16.82 9.48 4.38
CA GLU A 81 -15.51 9.26 5.00
C GLU A 81 -15.03 7.81 4.84
N VAL A 82 -15.94 6.85 5.03
CA VAL A 82 -15.64 5.43 4.85
C VAL A 82 -15.35 5.11 3.38
N THR A 83 -16.08 5.70 2.44
CA THR A 83 -15.82 5.52 1.00
C THR A 83 -14.42 6.01 0.66
N ARG A 84 -14.09 7.25 1.05
CA ARG A 84 -12.76 7.82 0.84
C ARG A 84 -11.64 6.97 1.47
N LEU A 85 -11.87 6.41 2.65
CA LEU A 85 -10.89 5.52 3.29
C LEU A 85 -10.65 4.24 2.48
N ILE A 86 -11.73 3.63 1.96
CA ILE A 86 -11.61 2.43 1.13
C ILE A 86 -10.89 2.79 -0.17
N ASP A 87 -11.21 3.92 -0.80
CA ASP A 87 -10.54 4.38 -2.02
C ASP A 87 -9.03 4.57 -1.82
N GLU A 88 -8.61 5.27 -0.76
CA GLU A 88 -7.18 5.47 -0.48
C GLU A 88 -6.44 4.16 -0.16
N LEU A 89 -7.12 3.15 0.39
CA LEU A 89 -6.55 1.82 0.61
C LEU A 89 -6.49 0.97 -0.66
N ASP A 90 -7.42 1.18 -1.58
CA ASP A 90 -7.45 0.53 -2.90
C ASP A 90 -6.29 1.04 -3.77
N GLU A 91 -6.00 2.34 -3.72
CA GLU A 91 -4.83 2.94 -4.37
C GLU A 91 -3.50 2.28 -3.97
N ILE A 92 -3.40 1.71 -2.76
CA ILE A 92 -2.20 0.97 -2.33
C ILE A 92 -2.03 -0.30 -3.17
N ILE A 93 -3.09 -1.11 -3.31
CA ILE A 93 -2.99 -2.38 -4.04
C ILE A 93 -2.86 -2.13 -5.56
N ASP A 94 -3.47 -1.06 -6.06
CA ASP A 94 -3.30 -0.60 -7.43
C ASP A 94 -1.85 -0.15 -7.71
N SER A 95 -1.27 0.66 -6.82
CA SER A 95 0.13 1.09 -6.95
C SER A 95 1.09 -0.10 -6.87
N VAL A 96 0.81 -1.08 -6.01
CA VAL A 96 1.56 -2.34 -5.89
C VAL A 96 1.51 -3.13 -7.20
N LYS A 97 0.33 -3.32 -7.78
CA LYS A 97 0.14 -4.02 -9.07
C LYS A 97 0.82 -3.28 -10.21
N SER A 98 0.64 -1.96 -10.31
CA SER A 98 1.26 -1.13 -11.36
C SER A 98 2.77 -1.22 -11.27
N SER A 99 3.34 -1.13 -10.06
CA SER A 99 4.78 -1.21 -9.85
C SER A 99 5.36 -2.54 -10.33
N LEU A 100 4.73 -3.68 -9.98
CA LEU A 100 5.22 -4.99 -10.45
C LEU A 100 5.09 -5.14 -11.97
N ASN A 101 4.02 -4.62 -12.56
CA ASN A 101 3.85 -4.62 -14.01
C ASN A 101 4.91 -3.76 -14.72
N ASP A 102 5.22 -2.59 -14.21
CA ASP A 102 6.27 -1.72 -14.76
C ASP A 102 7.64 -2.42 -14.73
N PHE A 103 7.97 -3.10 -13.62
CA PHE A 103 9.18 -3.93 -13.55
C PHE A 103 9.20 -5.05 -14.60
N ASN A 104 8.05 -5.70 -14.83
CA ASN A 104 7.92 -6.76 -15.82
C ASN A 104 8.04 -6.25 -17.27
N ILE A 105 7.49 -5.07 -17.56
CA ILE A 105 7.48 -4.48 -18.90
C ILE A 105 8.81 -3.85 -19.24
N GLU A 106 9.36 -3.05 -18.31
CA GLU A 106 10.53 -2.22 -18.55
C GLU A 106 11.84 -2.96 -18.32
N LEU A 107 11.81 -4.07 -17.58
CA LEU A 107 12.96 -4.90 -17.23
C LEU A 107 14.17 -4.04 -16.80
N PRO A 108 14.01 -3.18 -15.76
CA PRO A 108 15.06 -2.25 -15.36
C PRO A 108 16.38 -2.97 -15.06
N GLU A 109 17.45 -2.48 -15.68
CA GLU A 109 18.80 -2.94 -15.40
C GLU A 109 19.28 -2.32 -14.07
N ILE A 110 19.35 -3.12 -13.02
CA ILE A 110 19.75 -2.67 -11.68
C ILE A 110 21.20 -3.08 -11.41
N PRO A 111 22.13 -2.12 -11.22
CA PRO A 111 23.48 -2.41 -10.77
C PRO A 111 23.49 -3.15 -9.42
N GLU A 112 24.34 -4.17 -9.27
CA GLU A 112 24.37 -5.02 -8.06
C GLU A 112 24.61 -4.22 -6.76
N SER A 113 25.33 -3.09 -6.86
CA SER A 113 25.56 -2.18 -5.74
C SER A 113 24.30 -1.48 -5.21
N LEU A 114 23.19 -1.55 -5.95
CA LEU A 114 21.88 -1.02 -5.57
C LEU A 114 20.90 -2.09 -5.08
N ASN A 115 21.24 -3.39 -5.16
CA ASN A 115 20.35 -4.48 -4.75
C ASN A 115 19.90 -4.33 -3.28
N GLU A 116 20.84 -4.34 -2.34
CA GLU A 116 20.54 -4.21 -0.91
C GLU A 116 19.88 -2.86 -0.55
N PRO A 117 20.33 -1.71 -1.07
CA PRO A 117 19.62 -0.45 -0.86
C PRO A 117 18.17 -0.47 -1.35
N ILE A 118 17.89 -1.03 -2.54
CA ILE A 118 16.53 -1.13 -3.08
C ILE A 118 15.68 -2.09 -2.25
N LEU A 119 16.21 -3.25 -1.85
CA LEU A 119 15.50 -4.16 -0.95
C LEU A 119 15.14 -3.49 0.38
N SER A 120 16.04 -2.67 0.92
CA SER A 120 15.77 -1.88 2.13
C SER A 120 14.68 -0.83 1.91
N LEU A 121 14.64 -0.20 0.72
CA LEU A 121 13.58 0.74 0.36
C LEU A 121 12.22 0.05 0.25
N VAL A 122 12.18 -1.11 -0.40
CA VAL A 122 10.97 -1.94 -0.55
C VAL A 122 10.45 -2.34 0.83
N GLU A 123 11.31 -2.82 1.72
CA GLU A 123 10.93 -3.21 3.07
C GLU A 123 10.33 -2.05 3.87
N ALA A 124 10.99 -0.88 3.86
CA ALA A 124 10.49 0.29 4.58
C ALA A 124 9.16 0.78 4.02
N SER A 125 9.03 0.85 2.68
CA SER A 125 7.81 1.34 2.04
C SER A 125 6.62 0.39 2.25
N ALA A 126 6.85 -0.92 2.09
CA ALA A 126 5.85 -1.94 2.39
C ALA A 126 5.44 -1.93 3.87
N SER A 127 6.39 -1.75 4.80
CA SER A 127 6.10 -1.69 6.24
C SER A 127 5.18 -0.53 6.61
N SER A 128 5.31 0.62 5.93
CA SER A 128 4.40 1.76 6.11
C SER A 128 2.96 1.37 5.77
N ALA A 129 2.75 0.73 4.63
CA ALA A 129 1.44 0.26 4.20
C ALA A 129 0.90 -0.92 5.04
N GLU A 130 1.75 -1.84 5.48
CA GLU A 130 1.35 -2.96 6.36
C GLU A 130 0.85 -2.46 7.73
N GLU A 131 1.55 -1.50 8.35
CA GLU A 131 1.16 -0.96 9.67
C GLU A 131 -0.10 -0.08 9.61
N LEU A 132 -0.50 0.37 8.41
CA LEU A 132 -1.77 1.07 8.20
C LEU A 132 -2.97 0.13 8.36
N ILE A 133 -2.88 -1.14 7.93
CA ILE A 133 -4.01 -2.08 7.93
C ILE A 133 -4.58 -2.30 9.34
N PRO A 134 -3.78 -2.55 10.39
CA PRO A 134 -4.29 -2.61 11.76
C PRO A 134 -4.96 -1.31 12.24
N ALA A 135 -4.51 -0.14 11.78
CA ALA A 135 -5.12 1.14 12.12
C ALA A 135 -6.48 1.32 11.43
N ALA A 136 -6.57 0.98 10.14
CA ALA A 136 -7.82 0.98 9.39
C ALA A 136 -8.85 0.02 10.01
N ARG A 137 -8.44 -1.19 10.40
CA ARG A 137 -9.32 -2.14 11.14
C ARG A 137 -9.76 -1.58 12.49
N ALA A 138 -8.85 -0.90 13.20
CA ALA A 138 -9.15 -0.31 14.49
C ALA A 138 -10.21 0.80 14.39
N TYR A 139 -10.28 1.54 13.29
CA TYR A 139 -11.33 2.54 13.07
C TYR A 139 -12.75 1.94 13.19
N PHE A 140 -12.97 0.71 12.71
CA PHE A 140 -14.29 0.06 12.79
C PHE A 140 -14.55 -0.66 14.12
N LYS A 141 -13.51 -0.98 14.89
CA LYS A 141 -13.59 -1.88 16.07
C LYS A 141 -13.27 -1.18 17.40
N ALA A 142 -12.22 -0.36 17.42
CA ALA A 142 -11.71 0.35 18.60
C ALA A 142 -11.06 1.70 18.20
N PRO A 143 -11.86 2.72 17.82
CA PRO A 143 -11.37 3.98 17.24
C PRO A 143 -10.32 4.72 18.09
N TYR A 144 -10.42 4.60 19.42
CA TYR A 144 -9.49 5.23 20.36
C TYR A 144 -8.04 4.70 20.26
N THR A 145 -7.83 3.55 19.62
CA THR A 145 -6.49 2.96 19.39
C THR A 145 -5.85 3.37 18.06
N VAL A 146 -6.60 4.04 17.17
CA VAL A 146 -6.11 4.40 15.82
C VAL A 146 -4.86 5.26 15.91
N ARG A 147 -4.89 6.31 16.74
CA ARG A 147 -3.77 7.27 16.86
C ARG A 147 -2.45 6.60 17.27
N GLU A 148 -2.50 5.63 18.17
CA GLU A 148 -1.32 4.89 18.61
C GLU A 148 -0.74 4.06 17.46
N LYS A 149 -1.60 3.41 16.66
CA LYS A 149 -1.20 2.56 15.54
C LYS A 149 -0.57 3.36 14.41
N LEU A 150 -1.09 4.55 14.12
CA LEU A 150 -0.58 5.42 13.05
C LEU A 150 0.87 5.88 13.28
N LEU A 151 1.38 5.89 14.52
CA LEU A 151 2.77 6.27 14.82
C LEU A 151 3.79 5.47 14.01
N LYS A 152 3.51 4.18 13.79
CA LYS A 152 4.41 3.32 13.02
C LYS A 152 4.37 3.60 11.53
N VAL A 153 3.20 3.94 10.98
CA VAL A 153 3.06 4.34 9.57
C VAL A 153 3.98 5.53 9.27
N TYR A 154 3.88 6.58 10.09
CA TYR A 154 4.73 7.77 9.94
C TYR A 154 6.22 7.48 10.14
N TYR A 155 6.57 6.57 11.06
CA TYR A 155 7.96 6.17 11.25
C TYR A 155 8.55 5.52 9.99
N PHE A 156 7.85 4.56 9.41
CA PHE A 156 8.30 3.85 8.21
C PHE A 156 8.28 4.74 6.96
N GLU A 157 7.34 5.67 6.86
CA GLU A 157 7.37 6.71 5.82
C GLU A 157 8.65 7.53 5.89
N THR A 158 8.99 8.05 7.07
CA THR A 158 10.20 8.88 7.20
C THR A 158 11.48 8.08 6.92
N GLU A 159 11.53 6.79 7.28
CA GLU A 159 12.67 5.93 6.92
C GLU A 159 12.71 5.63 5.41
N THR A 160 11.56 5.37 4.76
CA THR A 160 11.46 5.19 3.30
C THR A 160 12.03 6.40 2.57
N ASP A 161 11.60 7.58 2.99
CA ASP A 161 11.94 8.87 2.42
C ASP A 161 13.45 9.16 2.56
N LYS A 162 14.04 8.81 3.71
CA LYS A 162 15.48 8.87 3.98
C LYS A 162 16.29 7.88 3.13
N ILE A 163 15.85 6.63 3.02
CA ILE A 163 16.51 5.60 2.20
C ILE A 163 16.48 6.01 0.73
N SER A 164 15.32 6.41 0.21
CA SER A 164 15.13 6.86 -1.17
C SER A 164 16.06 8.02 -1.52
N LYS A 165 16.16 9.04 -0.67
CA LYS A 165 17.11 10.16 -0.83
C LYS A 165 18.57 9.69 -0.86
N GLY A 166 18.92 8.69 -0.06
CA GLY A 166 20.25 8.07 -0.05
C GLY A 166 20.60 7.39 -1.38
N ILE A 167 19.69 6.57 -1.89
CA ILE A 167 19.86 5.84 -3.17
C ILE A 167 19.94 6.83 -4.34
N LYS A 168 19.05 7.82 -4.40
CA LYS A 168 19.08 8.87 -5.42
C LYS A 168 20.42 9.61 -5.42
N LYS A 169 20.97 9.96 -4.25
CA LYS A 169 22.32 10.57 -4.17
C LYS A 169 23.41 9.63 -4.69
N GLN A 170 23.36 8.35 -4.36
CA GLN A 170 24.31 7.36 -4.88
C GLN A 170 24.28 7.29 -6.40
N ILE A 171 23.09 7.13 -6.99
CA ILE A 171 22.89 7.06 -8.45
C ILE A 171 23.45 8.31 -9.14
N PHE A 172 23.07 9.51 -8.69
CA PHE A 172 23.42 10.73 -9.41
C PHE A 172 24.84 11.24 -9.14
N GLN A 173 25.41 10.98 -7.96
CA GLN A 173 26.68 11.58 -7.53
C GLN A 173 27.85 10.58 -7.49
N LYS A 174 27.59 9.28 -7.38
CA LYS A 174 28.63 8.26 -7.11
C LYS A 174 28.74 7.18 -8.17
N MET A 175 27.89 7.22 -9.21
CA MET A 175 27.88 6.25 -10.32
C MET A 175 28.14 6.99 -11.65
N PRO A 176 29.37 7.45 -11.91
CA PRO A 176 29.72 8.16 -13.14
C PRO A 176 29.63 7.29 -14.41
N GLU A 177 29.65 5.97 -14.26
CA GLU A 177 29.54 4.99 -15.34
C GLU A 177 28.13 4.92 -15.96
N LEU A 178 27.09 5.30 -15.21
CA LEU A 178 25.72 5.32 -15.71
C LEU A 178 25.44 6.62 -16.47
N ASP A 179 24.81 6.51 -17.64
CA ASP A 179 24.34 7.68 -18.37
C ASP A 179 23.10 8.31 -17.69
N LEU A 180 22.69 9.49 -18.16
CA LEU A 180 21.55 10.20 -17.56
C LEU A 180 20.21 9.48 -17.80
N ALA A 181 20.08 8.71 -18.88
CA ALA A 181 18.84 7.98 -19.18
C ALA A 181 18.65 6.82 -18.20
N HIS A 182 19.70 6.04 -17.96
CA HIS A 182 19.73 4.96 -16.97
C HIS A 182 19.51 5.50 -15.56
N LYS A 183 20.17 6.61 -15.19
CA LYS A 183 19.92 7.29 -13.91
C LYS A 183 18.48 7.75 -13.75
N ALA A 184 17.88 8.28 -14.81
CA ALA A 184 16.48 8.71 -14.81
C ALA A 184 15.52 7.52 -14.66
N HIS A 185 15.80 6.40 -15.34
CA HIS A 185 15.01 5.18 -15.22
C HIS A 185 15.11 4.56 -13.82
N LEU A 186 16.32 4.48 -13.25
CA LEU A 186 16.50 4.04 -11.87
C LEU A 186 15.75 4.94 -10.88
N ARG A 187 15.79 6.26 -11.08
CA ARG A 187 14.99 7.19 -10.25
C ARG A 187 13.49 6.93 -10.39
N TYR A 188 13.02 6.62 -11.59
CA TYR A 188 11.61 6.36 -11.88
C TYR A 188 11.12 5.10 -11.13
N ILE A 189 11.84 3.98 -11.23
CA ILE A 189 11.46 2.76 -10.50
C ILE A 189 11.50 2.95 -8.97
N LEU A 190 12.45 3.76 -8.45
CA LEU A 190 12.52 4.06 -7.02
C LEU A 190 11.29 4.87 -6.56
N HIS A 191 10.80 5.77 -7.42
CA HIS A 191 9.62 6.56 -7.10
C HIS A 191 8.37 5.69 -6.95
N HIS A 192 8.21 4.66 -7.78
CA HIS A 192 7.10 3.72 -7.66
C HIS A 192 7.13 2.94 -6.34
N ILE A 193 8.32 2.50 -5.91
CA ILE A 193 8.49 1.84 -4.62
C ILE A 193 8.17 2.80 -3.47
N GLU A 194 8.67 4.03 -3.51
CA GLU A 194 8.44 5.09 -2.51
C GLU A 194 6.95 5.47 -2.42
N ASN A 195 6.25 5.54 -3.55
CA ASN A 195 4.86 5.99 -3.63
C ASN A 195 3.89 5.13 -2.80
N ILE A 196 4.20 3.85 -2.56
CA ILE A 196 3.40 2.98 -1.70
C ILE A 196 3.33 3.55 -0.27
N SER A 197 4.44 4.02 0.26
CA SER A 197 4.49 4.67 1.57
C SER A 197 3.78 6.03 1.56
N ASP A 198 3.90 6.80 0.47
CA ASP A 198 3.21 8.10 0.35
C ASP A 198 1.68 7.92 0.36
N ILE A 199 1.16 6.90 -0.32
CA ILE A 199 -0.28 6.56 -0.27
C ILE A 199 -0.66 6.11 1.13
N ALA A 200 0.16 5.26 1.78
CA ALA A 200 -0.11 4.82 3.14
C ALA A 200 -0.17 5.99 4.14
N GLN A 201 0.70 7.00 3.97
CA GLN A 201 0.68 8.23 4.76
C GLN A 201 -0.60 9.03 4.52
N LYS A 202 -1.04 9.21 3.27
CA LYS A 202 -2.30 9.91 2.95
C LYS A 202 -3.50 9.24 3.62
N ALA A 203 -3.58 7.91 3.53
CA ALA A 203 -4.61 7.13 4.19
C ALA A 203 -4.51 7.23 5.74
N ALA A 204 -3.31 7.27 6.30
CA ALA A 204 -3.08 7.51 7.73
C ALA A 204 -3.58 8.90 8.18
N ASP A 205 -3.29 9.94 7.41
CA ASP A 205 -3.74 11.30 7.71
C ASP A 205 -5.27 11.42 7.64
N LEU A 206 -5.89 10.75 6.66
CA LEU A 206 -7.34 10.63 6.57
C LEU A 206 -7.91 9.91 7.81
N LEU A 207 -7.36 8.77 8.20
CA LEU A 207 -7.77 8.02 9.40
C LEU A 207 -7.62 8.84 10.69
N ALA A 208 -6.53 9.61 10.81
CA ALA A 208 -6.31 10.49 11.95
C ALA A 208 -7.41 11.56 12.03
N ALA A 209 -7.74 12.21 10.91
CA ALA A 209 -8.79 13.22 10.83
C ALA A 209 -10.18 12.61 11.15
N MET A 210 -10.48 11.42 10.62
CA MET A 210 -11.73 10.70 10.91
C MET A 210 -11.83 10.32 12.39
N SER A 211 -10.72 9.94 13.03
CA SER A 211 -10.71 9.51 14.44
C SER A 211 -10.94 10.66 15.42
N VAL A 212 -10.50 11.89 15.07
CA VAL A 212 -10.77 13.08 15.90
C VAL A 212 -12.27 13.34 15.99
N LYS A 213 -12.99 13.25 14.87
CA LYS A 213 -14.44 13.50 14.80
C LYS A 213 -15.29 12.50 15.59
N ILE A 214 -14.77 11.31 15.87
CA ILE A 214 -15.48 10.27 16.65
C ILE A 214 -15.34 10.51 18.16
N ILE A 215 -14.25 11.14 18.59
CA ILE A 215 -13.96 11.35 20.01
C ILE A 215 -14.59 12.67 20.53
N THR A 216 -14.88 13.60 19.64
CA THR A 216 -15.59 14.87 19.91
C THR A 216 -17.10 14.75 19.76
#